data_AF-A0A8J2R7I8-F1
#
_entry.id   AF-A0A8J2R7I8-F1
#
_cell.length_a   1.000
_cell.length_b   1.000
_cell.length_c   1.000
_cell.angle_alpha   90.00
_cell.angle_beta   90.00
_cell.angle_gamma   90.00
#
_symmetry.space_group_name_H-M   'P 1'
#
loop_
_entity.id
_entity.type
_entity.pdbx_description
1 polymer ?
#
loop_
_entity_poly.entity_id
_entity_poly.type
_entity_poly.pdbx_seq_one_letter_code
_entity_poly.pdbx_strand_id
1 'polypeptide(L)'
;MSSLAVTDCGREQRTIGTDIRLQLAEQTRVLEARAEAAAGVAAELHDYCKRRADLEQEHARALDKLARAAAQRHKDQRHKRDQWPLTGAYACWQAALENTRALSRDHAALAELYAGPLAARLQRAADDVLRLHRKCRDVVAERHEEVGAALAEAAAGGKAHAAAAADWRAAALKLRHAHAARDALLAAEPPRHKKIKAVDKELDKRRTRHSEARAKALRARADYVLSLEAANATLQRYYLDDIADIMLVTIYKDGLGSLHTHTDY
;
A
#
# COMPACT_ATOMS: atom_id res chain seq x y z
N MET A 1 -19.13 -39.70 3.30
CA MET A 1 -17.85 -38.95 3.19
C MET A 1 -18.00 -37.57 2.53
N SER A 2 -18.90 -37.33 1.56
CA SER A 2 -18.93 -36.04 0.83
C SER A 2 -19.64 -34.83 1.49
N SER A 3 -20.40 -35.01 2.58
CA SER A 3 -21.07 -33.88 3.27
C SER A 3 -20.10 -33.05 4.10
N LEU A 4 -19.14 -33.70 4.78
CA LEU A 4 -18.11 -33.03 5.56
C LEU A 4 -17.17 -32.22 4.67
N ALA A 5 -16.73 -32.77 3.53
CA ALA A 5 -15.80 -32.11 2.61
C ALA A 5 -16.34 -30.79 2.01
N VAL A 6 -17.65 -30.68 1.76
CA VAL A 6 -18.25 -29.43 1.23
C VAL A 6 -18.41 -28.39 2.34
N THR A 7 -18.73 -28.80 3.56
CA THR A 7 -18.77 -27.90 4.71
C THR A 7 -17.38 -27.43 5.15
N ASP A 8 -16.34 -28.26 5.01
CA ASP A 8 -14.95 -27.89 5.28
C ASP A 8 -14.42 -26.88 4.26
N CYS A 9 -14.64 -27.15 2.97
CA CYS A 9 -14.22 -26.25 1.90
C CYS A 9 -14.86 -24.84 2.04
N GLY A 10 -16.14 -24.78 2.43
CA GLY A 10 -16.83 -23.51 2.72
C GLY A 10 -16.43 -22.84 4.04
N ARG A 11 -15.73 -23.52 4.95
CA ARG A 11 -15.09 -22.90 6.13
C ARG A 11 -13.72 -22.36 5.75
N GLU A 12 -12.89 -23.17 5.10
CA GLU A 12 -11.54 -22.78 4.64
C GLU A 12 -11.60 -21.51 3.77
N GLN A 13 -12.55 -21.40 2.85
CA GLN A 13 -12.69 -20.21 2.01
C GLN A 13 -13.09 -18.95 2.78
N ARG A 14 -13.90 -19.09 3.83
CA ARG A 14 -14.23 -17.96 4.71
C ARG A 14 -13.01 -17.53 5.52
N THR A 15 -12.20 -18.48 5.97
CA THR A 15 -10.94 -18.20 6.66
C THR A 15 -9.98 -17.46 5.72
N ILE A 16 -9.73 -18.00 4.52
CA ILE A 16 -8.84 -17.38 3.51
C ILE A 16 -9.30 -15.96 3.16
N GLY A 17 -10.61 -15.76 2.91
CA GLY A 17 -11.13 -14.42 2.62
C GLY A 17 -11.01 -13.44 3.80
N THR A 18 -11.03 -13.93 5.04
CA THR A 18 -10.80 -13.11 6.23
C THR A 18 -9.32 -12.77 6.38
N ASP A 19 -8.43 -13.72 6.15
CA ASP A 19 -6.99 -13.53 6.20
C ASP A 19 -6.52 -12.50 5.16
N ILE A 20 -7.05 -12.57 3.92
CA ILE A 20 -6.74 -11.58 2.88
C ILE A 20 -7.17 -10.18 3.33
N ARG A 21 -8.39 -10.01 3.88
CA ARG A 21 -8.85 -8.70 4.35
C ARG A 21 -7.98 -8.12 5.47
N LEU A 22 -7.51 -8.98 6.38
CA LEU A 22 -6.57 -8.58 7.43
C LEU A 22 -5.22 -8.13 6.83
N GLN A 23 -4.71 -8.87 5.83
CA GLN A 23 -3.50 -8.48 5.12
C GLN A 23 -3.66 -7.14 4.39
N LEU A 24 -4.78 -6.90 3.70
CA LEU A 24 -5.06 -5.63 3.04
C LEU A 24 -5.09 -4.47 4.05
N ALA A 25 -5.74 -4.66 5.20
CA ALA A 25 -5.76 -3.64 6.26
C ALA A 25 -4.35 -3.33 6.80
N GLU A 26 -3.53 -4.36 7.00
CA GLU A 26 -2.14 -4.18 7.43
C GLU A 26 -1.29 -3.48 6.38
N GLN A 27 -1.51 -3.77 5.08
CA GLN A 27 -0.82 -3.07 4.00
C GLN A 27 -1.09 -1.56 4.02
N THR A 28 -2.34 -1.14 4.25
CA THR A 28 -2.69 0.28 4.39
C THR A 28 -1.93 0.93 5.56
N ARG A 29 -1.89 0.25 6.72
CA ARG A 29 -1.16 0.72 7.90
C ARG A 29 0.34 0.86 7.63
N VAL A 30 0.96 -0.11 6.96
CA VAL A 30 2.39 -0.06 6.62
C VAL A 30 2.70 1.07 5.64
N LEU A 31 1.83 1.30 4.64
CA LEU A 31 1.99 2.40 3.68
C LEU A 31 1.89 3.77 4.36
N GLU A 32 0.98 3.93 5.33
CA GLU A 32 0.86 5.14 6.15
C GLU A 32 2.09 5.36 7.01
N ALA A 33 2.50 4.34 7.78
CA ALA A 33 3.71 4.43 8.61
C ALA A 33 4.98 4.75 7.81
N ARG A 34 5.09 4.21 6.58
CA ARG A 34 6.20 4.53 5.67
C ARG A 34 6.18 6.00 5.23
N ALA A 35 5.01 6.53 4.88
CA ALA A 35 4.87 7.94 4.48
C ALA A 35 5.17 8.88 5.65
N GLU A 36 4.69 8.57 6.85
CA GLU A 36 5.01 9.32 8.07
C GLU A 36 6.50 9.30 8.39
N ALA A 37 7.15 8.14 8.31
CA ALA A 37 8.59 8.02 8.53
C ALA A 37 9.40 8.85 7.52
N ALA A 38 9.05 8.77 6.23
CA ALA A 38 9.73 9.55 5.18
C ALA A 38 9.55 11.06 5.36
N ALA A 39 8.33 11.52 5.68
CA ALA A 39 8.05 12.91 6.00
C ALA A 39 8.78 13.36 7.28
N GLY A 40 8.85 12.50 8.30
CA GLY A 40 9.56 12.73 9.55
C GLY A 40 11.05 12.97 9.34
N VAL A 41 11.73 12.12 8.56
CA VAL A 41 13.15 12.31 8.22
C VAL A 41 13.39 13.64 7.49
N ALA A 42 12.52 14.00 6.54
CA ALA A 42 12.62 15.27 5.84
C ALA A 42 12.41 16.48 6.78
N ALA A 43 11.48 16.39 7.73
CA ALA A 43 11.25 17.40 8.76
C ALA A 43 12.44 17.53 9.74
N GLU A 44 13.03 16.40 10.18
CA GLU A 44 14.22 16.42 11.02
C GLU A 44 15.42 17.08 10.31
N LEU A 45 15.60 16.79 9.02
CA LEU A 45 16.61 17.44 8.19
C LEU A 45 16.34 18.95 8.02
N HIS A 46 15.07 19.35 7.87
CA HIS A 46 14.67 20.75 7.84
C HIS A 46 15.10 21.48 9.12
N ASP A 47 14.81 20.90 10.29
CA ASP A 47 15.21 21.46 11.58
C ASP A 47 16.72 21.47 11.78
N TYR A 48 17.40 20.42 11.30
CA TYR A 48 18.86 20.38 11.27
C TYR A 48 19.44 21.54 10.45
N CYS A 49 18.89 21.82 9.25
CA CYS A 49 19.31 22.95 8.43
C CYS A 49 19.13 24.29 9.15
N LYS A 50 18.01 24.50 9.86
CA LYS A 50 17.81 25.71 10.66
C LYS A 50 18.87 25.87 11.75
N ARG A 51 19.11 24.82 12.54
CA ARG A 51 20.16 24.83 13.57
C ARG A 51 21.55 25.04 12.98
N ARG A 52 21.82 24.44 11.82
CA ARG A 52 23.09 24.64 11.11
C ARG A 52 23.24 26.09 10.65
N ALA A 53 22.19 26.72 10.14
CA ALA A 53 22.20 28.11 9.74
C ALA A 53 22.54 29.04 10.91
N ASP A 54 21.93 28.82 12.08
CA ASP A 54 22.21 29.62 13.28
C ASP A 54 23.69 29.54 13.68
N LEU A 55 24.28 28.34 13.67
CA LEU A 55 25.69 28.13 13.99
C LEU A 55 26.63 28.82 12.98
N GLU A 56 26.33 28.71 11.68
CA GLU A 56 27.12 29.38 10.64
C GLU A 56 27.02 30.91 10.77
N GLN A 57 25.85 31.43 11.13
CA GLN A 57 25.63 32.85 11.33
C GLN A 57 26.35 33.38 12.59
N GLU A 58 26.37 32.61 13.67
CA GLU A 58 27.16 32.92 14.87
C GLU A 58 28.66 32.96 14.56
N HIS A 59 29.16 31.99 13.80
CA HIS A 59 30.56 31.95 13.39
C HIS A 59 30.92 33.16 12.50
N ALA A 60 30.06 33.48 11.52
CA ALA A 60 30.20 34.67 10.68
C ALA A 60 30.31 35.95 11.51
N ARG A 61 29.43 36.13 12.51
CA ARG A 61 29.43 37.28 13.43
C ARG A 61 30.69 37.33 14.29
N ALA A 62 31.18 36.18 14.77
CA ALA A 62 32.41 36.11 15.56
C ALA A 62 33.65 36.54 14.75
N LEU A 63 33.76 36.08 13.49
CA LEU A 63 34.82 36.47 12.56
C LEU A 63 34.77 37.95 12.22
N ASP A 64 33.58 38.50 11.94
CA ASP A 64 33.40 39.93 11.66
C ASP A 64 33.81 40.78 12.88
N LYS A 65 33.39 40.38 14.09
CA LYS A 65 33.79 41.04 15.34
C LYS A 65 35.30 41.01 15.55
N LEU A 66 35.96 39.87 15.32
CA LEU A 66 37.41 39.74 15.41
C LEU A 66 38.12 40.68 14.44
N ALA A 67 37.70 40.68 13.17
CA ALA A 67 38.26 41.55 12.14
C ALA A 67 38.07 43.04 12.47
N ARG A 68 36.87 43.44 12.91
CA ARG A 68 36.59 44.82 13.32
C ARG A 68 37.43 45.26 14.51
N ALA A 69 37.57 44.42 15.54
CA ALA A 69 38.39 44.73 16.70
C ALA A 69 39.88 44.91 16.33
N ALA A 70 40.41 44.04 15.48
CA ALA A 70 41.79 44.14 14.98
C ALA A 70 42.00 45.42 14.16
N ALA A 71 41.06 45.73 13.26
CA ALA A 71 41.10 46.94 12.44
C ALA A 71 41.02 48.22 13.29
N GLN A 72 40.14 48.24 14.28
CA GLN A 72 39.96 49.38 15.19
C GLN A 72 41.22 49.61 16.02
N ARG A 73 41.77 48.55 16.63
CA ARG A 73 43.03 48.64 17.39
C ARG A 73 44.19 49.18 16.53
N HIS A 74 44.26 48.76 15.26
CA HIS A 74 45.26 49.29 14.35
C HIS A 74 45.04 50.79 14.08
N LYS A 75 43.79 51.20 13.83
CA LYS A 75 43.42 52.61 13.62
C LYS A 75 43.79 53.48 14.83
N ASP A 76 43.51 53.01 16.03
CA ASP A 76 43.79 53.74 17.29
C ASP A 76 45.30 53.91 17.54
N GLN A 77 46.13 52.96 17.09
CA GLN A 77 47.58 52.98 17.29
C GLN A 77 48.36 53.54 16.10
N ARG A 78 47.69 53.99 15.04
CA ARG A 78 48.31 54.43 13.78
C ARG A 78 49.37 55.50 14.00
N HIS A 79 49.06 56.52 14.80
CA HIS A 79 49.95 57.64 15.13
C HIS A 79 51.22 57.24 15.92
N LYS A 80 51.30 56.00 16.42
CA LYS A 80 52.49 55.46 17.10
C LYS A 80 53.26 54.48 16.22
N ARG A 81 52.81 54.26 14.97
CA ARG A 81 53.19 53.14 14.10
C ARG A 81 53.34 53.57 12.63
N ASP A 82 53.82 54.78 12.39
CA ASP A 82 53.88 55.37 11.03
C ASP A 82 54.78 54.61 10.05
N GLN A 83 55.75 53.84 10.57
CA GLN A 83 56.67 53.02 9.75
C GLN A 83 56.08 51.65 9.37
N TRP A 84 54.96 51.23 9.95
CA TRP A 84 54.36 49.91 9.71
C TRP A 84 54.09 49.60 8.24
N PRO A 85 53.54 50.52 7.42
CA PRO A 85 53.30 50.27 6.00
C PRO A 85 54.56 49.91 5.21
N LEU A 86 55.75 50.23 5.71
CA LEU A 86 57.02 49.92 5.07
C LEU A 86 57.51 48.49 5.36
N THR A 87 56.80 47.73 6.19
CA THR A 87 57.20 46.38 6.61
C THR A 87 56.40 45.30 5.88
N GLY A 88 57.07 44.24 5.41
CA GLY A 88 56.37 43.08 4.82
C GLY A 88 55.41 42.39 5.79
N ALA A 89 55.71 42.43 7.10
CA ALA A 89 54.83 41.91 8.14
C ALA A 89 53.47 42.64 8.19
N TYR A 90 53.42 43.92 7.84
CA TYR A 90 52.17 44.67 7.73
C TYR A 90 51.29 44.17 6.59
N ALA A 91 51.88 43.85 5.43
CA ALA A 91 51.14 43.25 4.31
C ALA A 91 50.56 41.88 4.70
N CYS A 92 51.32 41.04 5.41
CA CYS A 92 50.82 39.76 5.95
C CYS A 92 49.67 39.97 6.94
N TRP A 93 49.75 40.97 7.81
CA TRP A 93 48.68 41.31 8.75
C TRP A 93 47.41 41.79 8.02
N GLN A 94 47.54 42.63 6.99
CA GLN A 94 46.41 43.08 6.17
C GLN A 94 45.75 41.90 5.45
N ALA A 95 46.55 41.01 4.85
CA ALA A 95 46.04 39.82 4.18
C ALA A 95 45.30 38.89 5.16
N ALA A 96 45.81 38.68 6.37
CA ALA A 96 45.13 37.90 7.40
C ALA A 96 43.77 38.51 7.78
N LEU A 97 43.70 39.84 7.89
CA LEU A 97 42.47 40.56 8.20
C LEU A 97 41.43 40.45 7.07
N GLU A 98 41.85 40.63 5.82
CA GLU A 98 40.96 40.46 4.67
C GLU A 98 40.47 39.02 4.51
N ASN A 99 41.33 38.02 4.74
CA ASN A 99 40.93 36.62 4.74
C ASN A 99 39.88 36.33 5.83
N THR A 100 40.03 36.92 7.02
CA THR A 100 39.04 36.77 8.11
C THR A 100 37.68 37.37 7.71
N ARG A 101 37.69 38.53 7.04
CA ARG A 101 36.46 39.16 6.51
C ARG A 101 35.83 38.35 5.39
N ALA A 102 36.63 37.75 4.52
CA ALA A 102 36.16 36.86 3.47
C ALA A 102 35.45 35.65 4.07
N LEU A 103 36.10 34.95 5.01
CA LEU A 103 35.50 33.80 5.71
C LEU A 103 34.19 34.19 6.43
N SER A 104 34.15 35.36 7.07
CA SER A 104 32.90 35.85 7.68
C SER A 104 31.75 35.95 6.66
N ARG A 105 32.01 36.50 5.47
CA ARG A 105 30.99 36.58 4.40
C ARG A 105 30.59 35.21 3.88
N ASP A 106 31.54 34.30 3.72
CA ASP A 106 31.27 32.94 3.24
C ASP A 106 30.39 32.17 4.22
N HIS A 107 30.68 32.25 5.53
CA HIS A 107 29.85 31.65 6.57
C HIS A 107 28.45 32.28 6.64
N ALA A 108 28.32 33.60 6.45
CA ALA A 108 27.02 34.27 6.39
C ALA A 108 26.19 33.80 5.17
N ALA A 109 26.82 33.67 4.01
CA ALA A 109 26.16 33.15 2.81
C ALA A 109 25.71 31.68 3.00
N LEU A 110 26.54 30.86 3.66
CA LEU A 110 26.19 29.48 3.98
C LEU A 110 24.99 29.41 4.95
N ALA A 111 24.93 30.30 5.94
CA ALA A 111 23.79 30.43 6.84
C ALA A 111 22.49 30.75 6.08
N GLU A 112 22.53 31.70 5.16
CA GLU A 112 21.37 32.06 4.31
C GLU A 112 20.91 30.89 3.44
N LEU A 113 21.84 30.12 2.87
CA LEU A 113 21.52 28.92 2.08
C LEU A 113 20.82 27.84 2.91
N TYR A 114 21.32 27.57 4.12
CA TYR A 114 20.71 26.61 5.03
C TYR A 114 19.32 27.04 5.51
N ALA A 115 19.18 28.29 5.95
CA ALA A 115 17.91 28.81 6.47
C ALA A 115 16.85 29.03 5.40
N GLY A 116 17.27 29.37 4.18
CA GLY A 116 16.37 29.67 3.06
C GLY A 116 16.10 28.46 2.18
N PRO A 117 16.78 28.33 1.03
CA PRO A 117 16.42 27.37 -0.01
C PRO A 117 16.49 25.92 0.44
N LEU A 118 17.48 25.53 1.27
CA LEU A 118 17.62 24.15 1.73
C LEU A 118 16.52 23.75 2.69
N ALA A 119 16.30 24.52 3.76
CA ALA A 119 15.23 24.28 4.71
C ALA A 119 13.85 24.28 4.02
N ALA A 120 13.59 25.25 3.12
CA ALA A 120 12.31 25.31 2.40
C ALA A 120 12.09 24.10 1.48
N ARG A 121 13.15 23.58 0.84
CA ARG A 121 13.05 22.38 0.00
C ARG A 121 12.74 21.13 0.82
N LEU A 122 13.35 20.99 1.99
CA LEU A 122 13.11 19.85 2.89
C LEU A 122 11.69 19.88 3.48
N GLN A 123 11.19 21.06 3.86
CA GLN A 123 9.80 21.21 4.30
C GLN A 123 8.82 20.82 3.18
N ARG A 124 9.04 21.32 1.96
CA ARG A 124 8.22 20.94 0.79
C ARG A 124 8.25 19.44 0.53
N ALA A 125 9.43 18.80 0.64
CA ALA A 125 9.55 17.36 0.48
C ALA A 125 8.72 16.60 1.52
N ALA A 126 8.76 17.02 2.80
CA ALA A 126 7.92 16.43 3.85
C ALA A 126 6.42 16.56 3.54
N ASP A 127 5.98 17.76 3.12
CA ASP A 127 4.59 18.03 2.78
C ASP A 127 4.13 17.23 1.54
N ASP A 128 5.01 17.10 0.55
CA ASP A 128 4.74 16.39 -0.70
C ASP A 128 4.60 14.88 -0.50
N VAL A 129 5.42 14.27 0.36
CA VAL A 129 5.28 12.85 0.74
C VAL A 129 3.90 12.59 1.31
N LEU A 130 3.46 13.40 2.29
CA LEU A 130 2.15 13.24 2.91
C LEU A 130 1.00 13.52 1.93
N ARG A 131 1.17 14.51 1.06
CA ARG A 131 0.18 14.85 0.02
C ARG A 131 0.05 13.73 -1.02
N LEU A 132 1.16 13.12 -1.43
CA LEU A 132 1.16 11.98 -2.35
C LEU A 132 0.54 10.75 -1.70
N HIS A 133 0.89 10.47 -0.43
CA HIS A 133 0.29 9.37 0.33
C HIS A 133 -1.23 9.47 0.38
N ARG A 134 -1.80 10.66 0.65
CA ARG A 134 -3.26 10.85 0.63
C ARG A 134 -3.91 10.43 -0.69
N LYS A 135 -3.27 10.75 -1.82
CA LYS A 135 -3.75 10.33 -3.14
C LYS A 135 -3.61 8.83 -3.36
N CYS A 136 -2.47 8.25 -2.98
CA CYS A 136 -2.24 6.81 -3.09
C CYS A 136 -3.22 6.02 -2.22
N ARG A 137 -3.57 6.53 -1.04
CA ARG A 137 -4.52 5.90 -0.12
C ARG A 137 -5.89 5.69 -0.78
N ASP A 138 -6.37 6.67 -1.54
CA ASP A 138 -7.65 6.56 -2.23
C ASP A 138 -7.61 5.48 -3.33
N VAL A 139 -6.48 5.36 -4.06
CA VAL A 139 -6.26 4.29 -5.05
C VAL A 139 -6.16 2.92 -4.37
N VAL A 140 -5.45 2.81 -3.25
CA VAL A 140 -5.37 1.57 -2.45
C VAL A 140 -6.77 1.13 -2.01
N ALA A 141 -7.58 2.07 -1.50
CA ALA A 141 -8.93 1.79 -1.07
C ALA A 141 -9.81 1.26 -2.22
N GLU A 142 -9.76 1.91 -3.38
CA GLU A 142 -10.47 1.44 -4.59
C GLU A 142 -10.07 0.02 -4.98
N ARG A 143 -8.76 -0.28 -5.02
CA ARG A 143 -8.26 -1.63 -5.34
C ARG A 143 -8.64 -2.67 -4.27
N HIS A 144 -8.63 -2.30 -2.99
CA HIS A 144 -9.08 -3.18 -1.89
C HIS A 144 -10.58 -3.46 -1.97
N GLU A 145 -11.39 -2.47 -2.33
CA GLU A 145 -12.83 -2.65 -2.55
C GLU A 145 -13.10 -3.62 -3.70
N GLU A 146 -12.38 -3.52 -4.82
CA GLU A 146 -12.48 -4.46 -5.94
C GLU A 146 -12.14 -5.89 -5.54
N VAL A 147 -11.02 -6.10 -4.83
CA VAL A 147 -10.65 -7.41 -4.28
C VAL A 147 -11.72 -7.92 -3.32
N GLY A 148 -12.20 -7.05 -2.44
CA GLY A 148 -13.24 -7.36 -1.45
C GLY A 148 -14.56 -7.78 -2.10
N ALA A 149 -14.97 -7.11 -3.17
CA ALA A 149 -16.16 -7.43 -3.94
C ALA A 149 -16.04 -8.77 -4.66
N ALA A 150 -14.92 -9.02 -5.33
CA ALA A 150 -14.68 -10.30 -6.03
C ALA A 150 -14.67 -11.49 -5.05
N LEU A 151 -14.04 -11.33 -3.88
CA LEU A 151 -14.08 -12.33 -2.81
C LEU A 151 -15.49 -12.55 -2.26
N ALA A 152 -16.29 -11.49 -2.12
CA ALA A 152 -17.67 -11.59 -1.66
C ALA A 152 -18.57 -12.34 -2.67
N GLU A 153 -18.38 -12.08 -3.96
CA GLU A 153 -19.09 -12.77 -5.04
C GLU A 153 -18.73 -14.26 -5.08
N ALA A 154 -17.44 -14.60 -5.03
CA ALA A 154 -16.99 -15.99 -4.96
C ALA A 154 -17.55 -16.71 -3.72
N ALA A 155 -17.59 -16.04 -2.57
CA ALA A 155 -18.18 -16.59 -1.34
C ALA A 155 -19.69 -16.80 -1.46
N ALA A 156 -20.41 -15.89 -2.13
CA ALA A 156 -21.85 -16.05 -2.40
C ALA A 156 -22.11 -17.22 -3.36
N GLY A 157 -21.33 -17.32 -4.45
CA GLY A 157 -21.35 -18.42 -5.40
C GLY A 157 -21.09 -19.77 -4.71
N GLY A 158 -20.11 -19.85 -3.82
CA GLY A 158 -19.79 -21.05 -3.04
C GLY A 158 -20.95 -21.50 -2.14
N LYS A 159 -21.61 -20.55 -1.46
CA LYS A 159 -22.82 -20.84 -0.65
C LYS A 159 -23.98 -21.35 -1.51
N ALA A 160 -24.23 -20.71 -2.65
CA ALA A 160 -25.29 -21.11 -3.57
C ALA A 160 -25.03 -22.52 -4.15
N HIS A 161 -23.78 -22.80 -4.53
CA HIS A 161 -23.35 -24.12 -4.97
C HIS A 161 -23.55 -25.19 -3.89
N ALA A 162 -23.12 -24.93 -2.66
CA ALA A 162 -23.27 -25.86 -1.54
C ALA A 162 -24.75 -26.19 -1.25
N ALA A 163 -25.62 -25.16 -1.25
CA ALA A 163 -27.06 -25.34 -1.07
C ALA A 163 -27.68 -26.18 -2.20
N ALA A 164 -27.40 -25.84 -3.46
CA ALA A 164 -27.92 -26.60 -4.61
C ALA A 164 -27.42 -28.06 -4.62
N ALA A 165 -26.16 -28.29 -4.20
CA ALA A 165 -25.62 -29.63 -4.07
C ALA A 165 -26.28 -30.44 -2.93
N ALA A 166 -26.67 -29.80 -1.83
CA ALA A 166 -27.44 -30.44 -0.76
C ALA A 166 -28.83 -30.85 -1.24
N ASP A 167 -29.54 -29.97 -1.95
CA ASP A 167 -30.86 -30.25 -2.54
C ASP A 167 -30.80 -31.42 -3.53
N TRP A 168 -29.77 -31.44 -4.39
CA TRP A 168 -29.57 -32.54 -5.33
C TRP A 168 -29.33 -33.88 -4.62
N ARG A 169 -28.49 -33.90 -3.57
CA ARG A 169 -28.27 -35.12 -2.77
C ARG A 169 -29.56 -35.60 -2.08
N ALA A 170 -30.36 -34.69 -1.55
CA ALA A 170 -31.64 -35.00 -0.93
C ALA A 170 -32.64 -35.59 -1.96
N ALA A 171 -32.68 -35.04 -3.18
CA ALA A 171 -33.49 -35.56 -4.28
C ALA A 171 -33.02 -36.95 -4.73
N ALA A 172 -31.70 -37.17 -4.81
CA ALA A 172 -31.10 -38.45 -5.15
C ALA A 172 -31.44 -39.54 -4.12
N LEU A 173 -31.40 -39.20 -2.82
CA LEU A 173 -31.80 -40.13 -1.75
C LEU A 173 -33.28 -40.53 -1.87
N LYS A 174 -34.16 -39.55 -2.07
CA LYS A 174 -35.60 -39.80 -2.29
C LYS A 174 -35.86 -40.68 -3.51
N LEU A 175 -35.12 -40.49 -4.60
CA LEU A 175 -35.20 -41.33 -5.80
C LEU A 175 -34.75 -42.76 -5.52
N ARG A 176 -33.64 -42.96 -4.79
CA ARG A 176 -33.17 -44.29 -4.37
C ARG A 176 -34.20 -45.03 -3.51
N HIS A 177 -34.84 -44.34 -2.57
CA HIS A 177 -35.92 -44.95 -1.78
C HIS A 177 -37.13 -45.34 -2.62
N ALA A 178 -37.51 -44.53 -3.62
CA ALA A 178 -38.59 -44.87 -4.55
C ALA A 178 -38.26 -46.10 -5.40
N HIS A 179 -37.01 -46.24 -5.86
CA HIS A 179 -36.53 -47.44 -6.54
C HIS A 179 -36.61 -48.68 -5.64
N ALA A 180 -36.06 -48.61 -4.42
CA ALA A 180 -36.11 -49.73 -3.47
C ALA A 180 -37.55 -50.15 -3.13
N ALA A 181 -38.47 -49.19 -2.98
CA ALA A 181 -39.89 -49.48 -2.73
C ALA A 181 -40.57 -50.17 -3.91
N ARG A 182 -40.23 -49.79 -5.15
CA ARG A 182 -40.69 -50.47 -6.37
C ARG A 182 -40.18 -51.90 -6.43
N ASP A 183 -38.88 -52.10 -6.20
CA ASP A 183 -38.24 -53.41 -6.29
C ASP A 183 -38.80 -54.37 -5.24
N ALA A 184 -39.06 -53.89 -4.02
CA ALA A 184 -39.73 -54.66 -2.97
C ALA A 184 -41.18 -55.06 -3.34
N LEU A 185 -41.92 -54.21 -4.06
CA LEU A 185 -43.28 -54.50 -4.54
C LEU A 185 -43.29 -55.51 -5.69
N LEU A 186 -42.24 -55.53 -6.53
CA LEU A 186 -42.07 -56.52 -7.59
C LEU A 186 -41.69 -57.90 -7.04
N ALA A 187 -40.97 -57.96 -5.92
CA ALA A 187 -40.59 -59.19 -5.24
C ALA A 187 -41.70 -59.80 -4.36
N ALA A 188 -42.85 -59.13 -4.21
CA ALA A 188 -43.93 -59.58 -3.34
C ALA A 188 -44.90 -60.56 -4.04
N GLU A 189 -45.15 -61.70 -3.40
CA GLU A 189 -46.14 -62.72 -3.80
C GLU A 189 -47.38 -62.63 -2.90
N PRO A 190 -48.63 -62.49 -3.42
CA PRO A 190 -49.00 -62.39 -4.83
C PRO A 190 -48.79 -60.97 -5.41
N PRO A 191 -48.70 -60.83 -6.76
CA PRO A 191 -48.39 -59.57 -7.43
C PRO A 191 -49.41 -58.45 -7.18
N ARG A 192 -48.94 -57.28 -6.74
CA ARG A 192 -49.79 -56.10 -6.44
C ARG A 192 -49.83 -55.09 -7.59
N HIS A 193 -50.29 -55.51 -8.78
CA HIS A 193 -50.26 -54.72 -10.03
C HIS A 193 -50.77 -53.27 -9.94
N LYS A 194 -51.88 -53.01 -9.22
CA LYS A 194 -52.41 -51.64 -9.04
C LYS A 194 -51.46 -50.74 -8.24
N LYS A 195 -50.78 -51.30 -7.22
CA LYS A 195 -49.79 -50.56 -6.41
C LYS A 195 -48.50 -50.30 -7.18
N ILE A 196 -48.10 -51.23 -8.05
CA ILE A 196 -46.93 -51.07 -8.93
C ILE A 196 -47.11 -49.86 -9.86
N LYS A 197 -48.25 -49.74 -10.57
CA LYS A 197 -48.54 -48.57 -11.42
C LYS A 197 -48.51 -47.24 -10.66
N ALA A 198 -49.00 -47.22 -9.42
CA ALA A 198 -48.98 -46.02 -8.59
C ALA A 198 -47.55 -45.62 -8.18
N VAL A 199 -46.71 -46.62 -7.86
CA VAL A 199 -45.30 -46.41 -7.53
C VAL A 199 -44.49 -45.99 -8.75
N ASP A 200 -44.75 -46.54 -9.94
CA ASP A 200 -44.08 -46.11 -11.17
C ASP A 200 -44.36 -44.62 -11.47
N LYS A 201 -45.60 -44.16 -11.30
CA LYS A 201 -45.96 -42.74 -11.44
C LYS A 201 -45.24 -41.84 -10.42
N GLU A 202 -45.08 -42.31 -9.19
CA GLU A 202 -44.32 -41.58 -8.17
C GLU A 202 -42.81 -41.58 -8.49
N LEU A 203 -42.28 -42.69 -8.99
CA LEU A 203 -40.89 -42.83 -9.38
C LEU A 203 -40.52 -41.86 -10.52
N ASP A 204 -41.37 -41.74 -11.54
CA ASP A 204 -41.16 -40.76 -12.60
C ASP A 204 -41.18 -39.32 -12.08
N LYS A 205 -42.09 -38.97 -11.15
CA LYS A 205 -42.05 -37.65 -10.48
C LYS A 205 -40.72 -37.44 -9.73
N ARG A 206 -40.20 -38.46 -9.05
CA ARG A 206 -38.90 -38.36 -8.34
C ARG A 206 -37.73 -38.26 -9.30
N ARG A 207 -37.79 -38.92 -10.46
CA ARG A 207 -36.79 -38.79 -11.54
C ARG A 207 -36.74 -37.36 -12.09
N THR A 208 -37.88 -36.77 -12.40
CA THR A 208 -37.96 -35.38 -12.88
C THR A 208 -37.37 -34.41 -11.86
N ARG A 209 -37.78 -34.50 -10.58
CA ARG A 209 -37.23 -33.66 -9.50
C ARG A 209 -35.73 -33.83 -9.31
N HIS A 210 -35.22 -35.05 -9.40
CA HIS A 210 -33.78 -35.31 -9.33
C HIS A 210 -33.05 -34.69 -10.53
N SER A 211 -33.60 -34.79 -11.74
CA SER A 211 -33.03 -34.19 -12.95
C SER A 211 -32.95 -32.67 -12.85
N GLU A 212 -34.04 -32.02 -12.42
CA GLU A 212 -34.10 -30.57 -12.21
C GLU A 212 -33.10 -30.11 -11.13
N ALA A 213 -33.05 -30.82 -10.00
CA ALA A 213 -32.10 -30.50 -8.93
C ALA A 213 -30.64 -30.69 -9.37
N ARG A 214 -30.36 -31.72 -10.20
CA ARG A 214 -29.04 -31.93 -10.79
C ARG A 214 -28.65 -30.79 -11.72
N ALA A 215 -29.55 -30.36 -12.61
CA ALA A 215 -29.31 -29.25 -13.53
C ALA A 215 -29.02 -27.95 -12.75
N LYS A 216 -29.81 -27.65 -11.71
CA LYS A 216 -29.59 -26.50 -10.82
C LYS A 216 -28.22 -26.56 -10.11
N ALA A 217 -27.83 -27.73 -9.59
CA ALA A 217 -26.54 -27.92 -8.93
C ALA A 217 -25.36 -27.76 -9.89
N LEU A 218 -25.49 -28.25 -11.13
CA LEU A 218 -24.47 -28.07 -12.17
C LEU A 218 -24.31 -26.61 -12.58
N ARG A 219 -25.42 -25.88 -12.73
CA ARG A 219 -25.39 -24.44 -13.02
C ARG A 219 -24.73 -23.65 -11.90
N ALA A 220 -25.16 -23.86 -10.65
CA ALA A 220 -24.56 -23.20 -9.49
C ALA A 220 -23.07 -23.53 -9.32
N ARG A 221 -22.63 -24.73 -9.73
CA ARG A 221 -21.20 -25.08 -9.78
C ARG A 221 -20.46 -24.26 -10.83
N ALA A 222 -21.01 -24.12 -12.04
CA ALA A 222 -20.39 -23.32 -13.10
C ALA A 222 -20.27 -21.84 -12.69
N ASP A 223 -21.34 -21.24 -12.17
CA ASP A 223 -21.35 -19.85 -11.70
C ASP A 223 -20.31 -19.63 -10.57
N TYR A 224 -20.19 -20.62 -9.68
CA TYR A 224 -19.19 -20.57 -8.61
C TYR A 224 -17.75 -20.66 -9.14
N VAL A 225 -17.48 -21.54 -10.12
CA VAL A 225 -16.14 -21.64 -10.73
C VAL A 225 -15.75 -20.32 -11.41
N LEU A 226 -16.68 -19.71 -12.17
CA LEU A 226 -16.42 -18.43 -12.84
C LEU A 226 -16.13 -17.30 -11.86
N SER A 227 -16.92 -17.18 -10.78
CA SER A 227 -16.67 -16.16 -9.75
C SER A 227 -15.37 -16.40 -8.97
N LEU A 228 -14.96 -17.66 -8.78
CA LEU A 228 -13.68 -18.00 -8.18
C LEU A 228 -12.50 -17.64 -9.09
N GLU A 229 -12.61 -17.91 -10.40
CA GLU A 229 -11.62 -17.52 -11.41
C GLU A 229 -11.47 -15.99 -11.48
N ALA A 230 -12.59 -15.25 -11.47
CA ALA A 230 -12.59 -13.80 -11.43
C ALA A 230 -11.89 -13.26 -10.16
N ALA A 231 -12.21 -13.81 -8.99
CA ALA A 231 -11.56 -13.42 -7.74
C ALA A 231 -10.04 -13.69 -7.76
N ASN A 232 -9.62 -14.84 -8.29
CA ASN A 232 -8.20 -15.16 -8.43
C ASN A 232 -7.49 -14.21 -9.38
N ALA A 233 -8.10 -13.86 -10.52
CA ALA A 233 -7.54 -12.90 -11.46
C ALA A 233 -7.38 -11.51 -10.84
N THR A 234 -8.40 -11.03 -10.11
CA THR A 234 -8.34 -9.75 -9.39
C THR A 234 -7.24 -9.74 -8.32
N LEU A 235 -7.09 -10.84 -7.55
CA LEU A 235 -6.02 -10.98 -6.57
C LEU A 235 -4.63 -10.97 -7.23
N GLN A 236 -4.47 -11.70 -8.34
CA GLN A 236 -3.20 -11.73 -9.06
C GLN A 236 -2.81 -10.35 -9.57
N ARG A 237 -3.73 -9.63 -10.23
CA ARG A 237 -3.49 -8.26 -10.67
C ARG A 237 -3.12 -7.35 -9.49
N TYR A 238 -3.83 -7.48 -8.37
CA TYR A 238 -3.56 -6.67 -7.20
C TYR A 238 -2.12 -6.87 -6.66
N TYR A 239 -1.70 -8.12 -6.48
CA TYR A 239 -0.41 -8.43 -5.88
C TYR A 239 0.78 -8.34 -6.84
N LEU A 240 0.56 -8.50 -8.15
CA LEU A 240 1.62 -8.42 -9.16
C LEU A 240 1.82 -7.00 -9.69
N ASP A 241 0.72 -6.27 -9.91
CA ASP A 241 0.75 -4.99 -10.60
C ASP A 241 0.34 -3.85 -9.65
N ASP A 242 -0.90 -3.85 -9.15
CA ASP A 242 -1.49 -2.67 -8.49
C ASP A 242 -0.67 -2.22 -7.26
N ILE A 243 -0.33 -3.14 -6.36
CA ILE A 243 0.44 -2.80 -5.14
C ILE A 243 1.88 -2.37 -5.47
N ALA A 244 2.48 -2.98 -6.49
CA ALA A 244 3.83 -2.64 -6.94
C ALA A 244 3.85 -1.22 -7.50
N ASP A 245 2.89 -0.86 -8.36
CA ASP A 245 2.76 0.47 -8.92
C ASP A 245 2.48 1.52 -7.83
N ILE A 246 1.63 1.22 -6.85
CA ILE A 246 1.36 2.13 -5.73
C ILE A 246 2.62 2.38 -4.90
N MET A 247 3.41 1.33 -4.64
CA MET A 247 4.70 1.44 -3.94
C MET A 247 5.77 2.13 -4.79
N LEU A 248 5.77 1.94 -6.10
CA LEU A 248 6.75 2.50 -7.03
C LEU A 248 6.43 3.94 -7.40
N VAL A 249 5.18 4.36 -7.45
CA VAL A 249 4.80 5.80 -7.58
C VAL A 249 5.30 6.60 -6.38
N THR A 250 5.40 5.97 -5.21
CA THR A 250 6.11 6.56 -4.06
C THR A 250 7.62 6.63 -4.32
N ILE A 251 8.23 5.55 -4.84
CA ILE A 251 9.70 5.48 -5.06
C ILE A 251 10.20 6.35 -6.22
N TYR A 252 9.52 6.35 -7.38
CA TYR A 252 9.96 7.05 -8.59
C TYR A 252 9.79 8.57 -8.48
N LYS A 253 8.79 9.07 -7.74
CA LYS A 253 8.71 10.51 -7.43
C LYS A 253 9.78 10.94 -6.43
N ASP A 254 10.11 10.09 -5.47
CA ASP A 254 11.19 10.34 -4.51
C ASP A 254 12.60 10.23 -5.16
N GLY A 255 12.74 9.47 -6.26
CA GLY A 255 14.03 9.23 -6.94
C GLY A 255 14.35 10.13 -8.15
N LEU A 256 13.36 10.71 -8.84
CA LEU A 256 13.58 11.44 -10.11
C LEU A 256 13.10 12.90 -10.13
N GLY A 257 12.53 13.42 -9.04
CA GLY A 257 12.12 14.83 -8.93
C GLY A 257 13.26 15.86 -8.94
N SER A 258 14.54 15.44 -9.03
CA SER A 258 15.70 16.34 -8.97
C SER A 258 16.62 16.32 -10.21
N LEU A 259 16.22 15.70 -11.34
CA LEU A 259 17.03 15.62 -12.56
C LEU A 259 16.30 16.07 -13.83
N HIS A 260 15.48 17.11 -13.74
CA HIS A 260 15.11 17.91 -14.91
C HIS A 260 15.38 19.39 -14.62
N THR A 261 16.67 19.74 -14.59
CA THR A 261 17.11 21.11 -14.90
C THR A 261 17.65 21.11 -16.32
N HIS A 262 16.99 21.88 -17.18
CA HIS A 262 17.55 22.54 -18.37
C HIS A 262 18.54 21.74 -19.22
N THR A 263 18.04 21.21 -20.34
CA THR A 263 18.81 21.15 -21.58
C THR A 263 17.92 21.69 -22.70
N ASP A 264 17.83 23.02 -22.73
CA ASP A 264 17.51 23.79 -23.93
C ASP A 264 18.69 24.74 -24.15
N TYR A 265 19.61 24.31 -25.00
CA TYR A 265 20.47 25.10 -25.88
C TYR A 265 20.90 24.19 -27.04
#